data_AF-X1FJG1-F1
#
_entry.id   AF-X1FJG1-F1
#
_cell.length_a   1.000
_cell.length_b   1.000
_cell.length_c   1.000
_cell.angle_alpha   90.00
_cell.angle_beta   90.00
_cell.angle_gamma   90.00
#
_symmetry.space_group_name_H-M   'P 1'
#
loop_
_entity.id
_entity.type
_entity.pdbx_description
1 polymer ?
#
loop_
_entity_poly.entity_id
_entity_poly.type
_entity_poly.pdbx_seq_one_letter_code
_entity_poly.pdbx_strand_id
1 'polypeptide(L)'
;MAEVVYLLGAGVNQLITDLEGLKPPLANNFFQTVLQSKEFASAHNLDRVSPVYNYISQHWKKSIEDLRAAPFNLEDIFTFFQLQLNEMKPAADPEQYSQLAAIEFLLKSFLAAYMSKFEHLASKSNTMKRFGEIIYQNRERTAVLTFNYDCIVEALIEQASRPNAHIPRSLQRQTLQSAEIPYDELAYSAYNWNRPLAYGIKFNEVQLHRAGVSAYVEGSQFYSHPSNKLYSWRILKLHGSLNWF
;
A
#
# COMPACT_ATOMS: atom_id res chain seq x y z
N MET A 1 -8.05 32.50 7.45
CA MET A 1 -7.14 31.95 6.42
C MET A 1 -7.80 30.73 5.82
N ALA A 2 -7.72 30.54 4.51
CA ALA A 2 -8.47 29.52 3.78
C ALA A 2 -8.03 28.09 4.15
N GLU A 3 -8.99 27.18 4.23
CA GLU A 3 -8.74 25.73 4.29
C GLU A 3 -8.14 25.27 2.96
N VAL A 4 -7.13 24.41 3.02
CA VAL A 4 -6.49 23.81 1.84
C VAL A 4 -6.92 22.37 1.72
N VAL A 5 -7.42 21.98 0.56
CA VAL A 5 -7.75 20.59 0.24
C VAL A 5 -6.79 20.08 -0.83
N TYR A 6 -6.01 19.06 -0.49
CA TYR A 6 -5.15 18.36 -1.44
C TYR A 6 -5.93 17.21 -2.07
N LEU A 7 -6.06 17.24 -3.41
CA LEU A 7 -6.60 16.14 -4.20
C LEU A 7 -5.44 15.39 -4.87
N LEU A 8 -5.15 14.18 -4.39
CA LEU A 8 -3.96 13.42 -4.77
C LEU A 8 -4.33 12.17 -5.55
N GLY A 9 -3.67 11.96 -6.68
CA GLY A 9 -3.68 10.72 -7.44
C GLY A 9 -2.27 10.19 -7.65
N ALA A 10 -2.16 9.01 -8.27
CA ALA A 10 -0.89 8.26 -8.37
C ALA A 10 0.23 9.03 -9.08
N GLY A 11 -0.13 10.07 -9.85
CA GLY A 11 0.81 11.01 -10.46
C GLY A 11 1.76 11.69 -9.46
N VAL A 12 1.36 11.88 -8.20
CA VAL A 12 2.25 12.45 -7.17
C VAL A 12 3.49 11.57 -6.96
N ASN A 13 3.36 10.25 -7.10
CA ASN A 13 4.45 9.31 -6.92
C ASN A 13 5.51 9.40 -8.04
N GLN A 14 5.20 10.05 -9.17
CA GLN A 14 6.15 10.30 -10.27
C GLN A 14 7.32 11.23 -9.90
N LEU A 15 7.28 11.81 -8.70
CA LEU A 15 8.36 12.59 -8.09
C LEU A 15 9.41 11.72 -7.36
N ILE A 16 9.19 10.40 -7.33
CA ILE A 16 10.09 9.41 -6.72
C ILE A 16 10.83 8.70 -7.84
N THR A 17 12.11 8.45 -7.61
CA THR A 17 12.97 7.69 -8.52
C THR A 17 13.76 6.68 -7.70
N ASP A 18 13.91 5.46 -8.23
CA ASP A 18 14.77 4.44 -7.64
C ASP A 18 16.26 4.60 -8.02
N LEU A 19 17.07 3.64 -7.59
CA LEU A 19 18.50 3.62 -7.88
C LEU A 19 18.82 3.32 -9.36
N GLU A 20 17.85 2.78 -10.11
CA GLU A 20 17.96 2.49 -11.55
C GLU A 20 17.41 3.62 -12.42
N GLY A 21 16.86 4.67 -11.82
CA GLY A 21 16.23 5.78 -12.55
C GLY A 21 14.74 5.54 -12.88
N LEU A 22 14.15 4.43 -12.41
CA LEU A 22 12.76 4.08 -12.63
C LEU A 22 11.85 4.80 -11.63
N LYS A 23 10.61 5.04 -12.06
CA LYS A 23 9.58 5.71 -11.27
C LYS A 23 8.51 4.71 -10.86
N PRO A 24 7.75 4.97 -9.78
CA PRO A 24 6.52 4.24 -9.52
C PRO A 24 5.65 4.24 -10.79
N PRO A 25 5.11 3.10 -11.23
CA PRO A 25 4.28 3.03 -12.41
C PRO A 25 2.88 3.60 -12.14
N LEU A 26 2.24 4.06 -13.20
CA LEU A 26 0.80 4.27 -13.27
C LEU A 26 0.12 2.99 -13.77
N ALA A 27 -1.21 2.91 -13.63
CA ALA A 27 -1.97 1.73 -14.02
C ALA A 27 -1.74 1.28 -15.47
N ASN A 28 -1.45 2.22 -16.38
CA ASN A 28 -1.28 1.96 -17.81
C ASN A 28 0.14 1.59 -18.25
N ASN A 29 1.16 1.72 -17.39
CA ASN A 29 2.55 1.48 -17.77
C ASN A 29 3.30 0.55 -16.80
N PHE A 30 2.60 -0.11 -15.88
CA PHE A 30 3.21 -1.06 -14.93
C PHE A 30 4.15 -2.06 -15.59
N PHE A 31 3.68 -2.78 -16.62
CA PHE A 31 4.51 -3.77 -17.29
C PHE A 31 5.71 -3.16 -18.02
N GLN A 32 5.53 -1.98 -18.63
CA GLN A 32 6.63 -1.26 -19.29
C GLN A 32 7.73 -0.89 -18.28
N THR A 33 7.35 -0.43 -17.09
CA THR A 33 8.30 -0.03 -16.05
C THR A 33 8.95 -1.23 -15.36
N VAL A 34 8.16 -2.23 -14.93
CA VAL A 34 8.70 -3.39 -14.19
C VAL A 34 9.65 -4.22 -15.05
N LEU A 35 9.40 -4.35 -16.36
CA LEU A 35 10.25 -5.07 -17.30
C LEU A 35 11.54 -4.33 -17.67
N GLN A 36 11.70 -3.07 -17.25
CA GLN A 36 12.97 -2.34 -17.33
C GLN A 36 13.84 -2.56 -16.09
N SER A 37 13.25 -3.02 -14.97
CA SER A 37 14.00 -3.27 -13.73
C SER A 37 14.84 -4.53 -13.86
N LYS A 38 16.12 -4.45 -13.48
CA LYS A 38 17.04 -5.61 -13.59
C LYS A 38 16.59 -6.80 -12.73
N GLU A 39 16.06 -6.52 -11.55
CA GLU A 39 15.61 -7.56 -10.62
C GLU A 39 14.39 -8.30 -11.19
N PHE A 40 13.36 -7.55 -11.60
CA PHE A 40 12.09 -8.15 -12.01
C PHE A 40 12.07 -8.66 -13.45
N ALA A 41 12.97 -8.16 -14.31
CA ALA A 41 13.20 -8.69 -15.64
C ALA A 41 14.19 -9.87 -15.66
N SER A 42 14.70 -10.31 -14.50
CA SER A 42 15.56 -11.50 -14.42
C SER A 42 14.79 -12.76 -14.80
N ALA A 43 15.48 -13.74 -15.40
CA ALA A 43 14.86 -15.00 -15.84
C ALA A 43 14.11 -15.70 -14.70
N HIS A 44 14.67 -15.70 -13.48
CA HIS A 44 14.03 -16.29 -12.31
C HIS A 44 12.68 -15.63 -11.96
N ASN A 45 12.62 -14.30 -11.95
CA ASN A 45 11.39 -13.59 -11.63
C ASN A 45 10.36 -13.69 -12.77
N LEU A 46 10.81 -13.63 -14.02
CA LEU A 46 9.94 -13.81 -15.18
C LEU A 46 9.28 -15.20 -15.20
N ASP A 47 10.03 -16.25 -14.87
CA ASP A 47 9.51 -17.61 -14.78
C ASP A 47 8.45 -17.73 -13.66
N ARG A 48 8.75 -17.16 -12.48
CA ARG A 48 7.82 -17.12 -11.34
C ARG A 48 6.49 -16.43 -11.66
N VAL A 49 6.51 -15.37 -12.47
CA VAL A 49 5.28 -14.64 -12.87
C VAL A 49 4.73 -15.06 -14.23
N SER A 50 5.29 -16.10 -14.85
CA SER A 50 4.87 -16.60 -16.17
C SER A 50 3.37 -16.94 -16.29
N PRO A 51 2.67 -17.44 -15.24
CA PRO A 51 1.22 -17.67 -15.34
C PRO A 51 0.43 -16.40 -15.69
N VAL A 52 0.86 -15.24 -15.17
CA VAL A 52 0.23 -13.94 -15.47
C VAL A 52 0.47 -13.56 -16.93
N TYR A 53 1.71 -13.69 -17.42
CA TYR A 53 2.02 -13.37 -18.82
C TYR A 53 1.33 -14.31 -19.80
N ASN A 54 1.25 -15.60 -19.48
CA ASN A 54 0.54 -16.60 -20.28
C ASN A 54 -0.95 -16.27 -20.35
N TYR A 55 -1.55 -15.87 -19.23
CA TYR A 55 -2.95 -15.45 -19.18
C TYR A 55 -3.19 -14.18 -20.03
N ILE A 56 -2.32 -13.17 -19.92
CA ILE A 56 -2.39 -11.96 -20.76
C ILE A 56 -2.27 -12.32 -22.25
N SER A 57 -1.32 -13.18 -22.61
CA SER A 57 -1.13 -13.63 -23.98
C SER A 57 -2.36 -14.39 -24.51
N GLN A 58 -2.97 -15.24 -23.68
CA GLN A 58 -4.18 -15.99 -24.04
C GLN A 58 -5.36 -15.07 -24.36
N HIS A 59 -5.60 -14.03 -23.54
CA HIS A 59 -6.81 -13.21 -23.61
C HIS A 59 -6.63 -11.90 -24.40
N TRP A 60 -5.48 -11.24 -24.31
CA TRP A 60 -5.19 -9.97 -25.00
C TRP A 60 -4.23 -10.12 -26.19
N LYS A 61 -3.72 -11.33 -26.46
CA LYS A 61 -2.77 -11.60 -27.56
C LYS A 61 -1.51 -10.73 -27.49
N LYS A 62 -1.06 -10.41 -26.27
CA LYS A 62 0.13 -9.61 -26.00
C LYS A 62 1.24 -10.48 -25.40
N SER A 63 2.40 -10.48 -26.04
CA SER A 63 3.64 -11.06 -25.54
C SER A 63 4.31 -10.18 -24.47
N ILE A 64 5.36 -10.70 -23.83
CA ILE A 64 6.18 -9.92 -22.89
C ILE A 64 6.82 -8.73 -23.61
N GLU A 65 7.26 -8.92 -24.86
CA GLU A 65 7.82 -7.89 -25.71
C GLU A 65 6.79 -6.79 -26.01
N ASP A 66 5.55 -7.16 -26.29
CA ASP A 66 4.45 -6.19 -26.48
C ASP A 66 4.18 -5.40 -25.21
N LEU A 67 4.17 -6.08 -24.04
CA LEU A 67 3.97 -5.44 -22.73
C LEU A 67 5.13 -4.51 -22.35
N ARG A 68 6.33 -4.77 -22.85
CA ARG A 68 7.49 -3.87 -22.70
C ARG A 68 7.37 -2.65 -23.60
N ALA A 69 6.86 -2.83 -24.82
CA ALA A 69 6.82 -1.79 -25.84
C ALA A 69 5.60 -0.86 -25.75
N ALA A 70 4.45 -1.38 -25.30
CA ALA A 70 3.17 -0.67 -25.34
C ALA A 70 2.48 -0.60 -23.97
N PRO A 71 1.68 0.45 -23.71
CA PRO A 71 0.85 0.53 -22.51
C PRO A 71 -0.10 -0.67 -22.38
N PHE A 72 -0.32 -1.08 -21.13
CA PHE A 72 -1.30 -2.09 -20.75
C PHE A 72 -1.93 -1.67 -19.43
N ASN A 73 -3.26 -1.52 -19.41
CA ASN A 73 -3.98 -1.03 -18.24
C ASN A 73 -4.20 -2.17 -17.23
N LEU A 74 -3.62 -2.02 -16.04
CA LEU A 74 -3.84 -2.94 -14.92
C LEU A 74 -5.31 -3.02 -14.50
N GLU A 75 -6.06 -1.92 -14.61
CA GLU A 75 -7.47 -1.91 -14.24
C GLU A 75 -8.30 -2.82 -15.15
N ASP A 76 -7.94 -2.93 -16.44
CA ASP A 76 -8.64 -3.79 -17.40
C ASP A 76 -8.49 -5.28 -17.02
N ILE A 77 -7.27 -5.72 -16.67
CA ILE A 77 -7.03 -7.11 -16.29
C ILE A 77 -7.65 -7.45 -14.93
N PHE A 78 -7.57 -6.55 -13.94
CA PHE A 78 -8.24 -6.77 -12.65
C PHE A 78 -9.76 -6.82 -12.79
N THR A 79 -10.33 -5.94 -13.61
CA THR A 79 -11.77 -5.98 -13.93
C THR A 79 -12.14 -7.30 -14.60
N PHE A 80 -11.32 -7.77 -15.55
CA PHE A 80 -11.56 -9.04 -16.23
C PHE A 80 -11.47 -10.25 -15.29
N PHE A 81 -10.49 -10.29 -14.39
CA PHE A 81 -10.42 -11.30 -13.34
C PHE A 81 -11.69 -11.32 -12.48
N GLN A 82 -12.12 -10.15 -12.00
CA GLN A 82 -13.32 -10.05 -11.16
C GLN A 82 -14.58 -10.50 -11.90
N LEU A 83 -14.72 -10.15 -13.18
CA LEU A 83 -15.84 -10.60 -14.01
C LEU A 83 -15.86 -12.12 -14.13
N GLN A 84 -14.72 -12.73 -14.51
CA GLN A 84 -14.63 -14.18 -14.65
C GLN A 84 -14.87 -14.92 -13.32
N LEU A 85 -14.28 -14.44 -12.22
CA LEU A 85 -14.49 -15.04 -10.89
C LEU A 85 -15.95 -14.94 -10.43
N ASN A 86 -16.66 -13.85 -10.78
CA ASN A 86 -18.08 -13.68 -10.45
C ASN A 86 -19.00 -14.57 -11.31
N GLU A 87 -18.62 -14.83 -12.57
CA GLU A 87 -19.36 -15.71 -13.47
C GLU A 87 -19.13 -17.20 -13.14
N MET A 88 -17.93 -17.54 -12.67
CA MET A 88 -17.60 -18.87 -12.17
C MET A 88 -18.37 -19.15 -10.87
N LYS A 89 -19.12 -20.26 -10.83
CA LYS A 89 -19.68 -20.76 -9.58
C LYS A 89 -18.62 -21.61 -8.88
N PRO A 90 -18.12 -21.24 -7.68
CA PRO A 90 -17.04 -21.99 -7.02
C PRO A 90 -17.36 -23.47 -6.78
N ALA A 91 -18.64 -23.81 -6.65
CA ALA A 91 -19.11 -25.18 -6.48
C ALA A 91 -19.20 -25.98 -7.78
N ALA A 92 -19.22 -25.32 -8.96
CA ALA A 92 -19.32 -25.98 -10.25
C ALA A 92 -17.94 -26.29 -10.84
N ASP A 93 -17.00 -25.35 -10.78
CA ASP A 93 -15.64 -25.48 -11.34
C ASP A 93 -14.57 -25.01 -10.34
N PRO A 94 -14.39 -25.72 -9.20
CA PRO A 94 -13.50 -25.27 -8.13
C PRO A 94 -12.03 -25.17 -8.55
N GLU A 95 -11.58 -26.01 -9.47
CA GLU A 95 -10.20 -26.02 -9.95
C GLU A 95 -9.90 -24.79 -10.80
N GLN A 96 -10.75 -24.45 -11.78
CA GLN A 96 -10.58 -23.27 -12.61
C GLN A 96 -10.68 -21.98 -11.81
N TYR A 97 -11.63 -21.91 -10.87
CA TYR A 97 -11.75 -20.80 -9.94
C TYR A 97 -10.45 -20.62 -9.14
N SER A 98 -9.91 -21.70 -8.57
CA SER A 98 -8.69 -21.66 -7.77
C SER A 98 -7.47 -21.25 -8.61
N GLN A 99 -7.37 -21.73 -9.85
CA GLN A 99 -6.32 -21.34 -10.78
C GLN A 99 -6.39 -19.84 -11.10
N LEU A 100 -7.57 -19.31 -11.43
CA LEU A 100 -7.75 -17.90 -11.73
C LEU A 100 -7.45 -17.01 -10.52
N ALA A 101 -7.94 -17.38 -9.34
CA ALA A 101 -7.65 -16.67 -8.10
C ALA A 101 -6.15 -16.69 -7.76
N ALA A 102 -5.43 -17.78 -8.06
CA ALA A 102 -3.99 -17.86 -7.88
C ALA A 102 -3.23 -16.94 -8.86
N ILE A 103 -3.65 -16.86 -10.13
CA ILE A 103 -3.06 -15.93 -11.11
C ILE A 103 -3.31 -14.48 -10.70
N GLU A 104 -4.53 -14.16 -10.27
CA GLU A 104 -4.86 -12.83 -9.75
C GLU A 104 -3.96 -12.50 -8.55
N PHE A 105 -3.90 -13.37 -7.55
CA PHE A 105 -3.04 -13.20 -6.37
C PHE A 105 -1.56 -13.04 -6.71
N LEU A 106 -1.08 -13.72 -7.76
CA LEU A 106 0.29 -13.59 -8.23
C LEU A 106 0.56 -12.21 -8.84
N LEU A 107 -0.34 -11.68 -9.69
CA LEU A 107 -0.21 -10.31 -10.22
C LEU A 107 -0.24 -9.27 -9.09
N LYS A 108 -1.17 -9.45 -8.16
CA LYS A 108 -1.33 -8.66 -6.94
C LYS A 108 -0.03 -8.59 -6.12
N SER A 109 0.56 -9.76 -5.84
CA SER A 109 1.83 -9.89 -5.11
C SER A 109 3.00 -9.28 -5.88
N PHE A 110 3.03 -9.42 -7.21
CA PHE A 110 4.05 -8.85 -8.06
C PHE A 110 4.01 -7.32 -8.08
N LEU A 111 2.82 -6.75 -8.19
CA LEU A 111 2.58 -5.30 -8.06
C LEU A 111 3.05 -4.80 -6.69
N ALA A 112 2.64 -5.45 -5.59
CA ALA A 112 3.03 -5.07 -4.24
C ALA A 112 4.56 -5.14 -4.04
N ALA A 113 5.20 -6.21 -4.51
CA ALA A 113 6.65 -6.37 -4.42
C ALA A 113 7.41 -5.29 -5.21
N TYR A 114 6.90 -4.88 -6.37
CA TYR A 114 7.49 -3.77 -7.13
C TYR A 114 7.32 -2.43 -6.42
N MET A 115 6.08 -2.14 -5.97
CA MET A 115 5.71 -0.87 -5.37
C MET A 115 6.37 -0.61 -4.02
N SER A 116 6.61 -1.66 -3.21
CA SER A 116 7.21 -1.54 -1.87
C SER A 116 8.59 -0.86 -1.87
N LYS A 117 9.34 -1.00 -2.97
CA LYS A 117 10.66 -0.37 -3.13
C LYS A 117 10.59 1.14 -3.03
N PHE A 118 9.49 1.73 -3.49
CA PHE A 118 9.35 3.18 -3.60
C PHE A 118 8.94 3.86 -2.29
N GLU A 119 8.33 3.14 -1.34
CA GLU A 119 7.88 3.72 -0.07
C GLU A 119 9.06 4.30 0.72
N HIS A 120 10.15 3.55 0.85
CA HIS A 120 11.37 4.04 1.49
C HIS A 120 12.07 5.13 0.66
N LEU A 121 12.02 5.03 -0.67
CA LEU A 121 12.66 6.00 -1.57
C LEU A 121 11.95 7.35 -1.59
N ALA A 122 10.64 7.40 -1.28
CA ALA A 122 9.90 8.65 -1.18
C ALA A 122 10.57 9.64 -0.22
N SER A 123 11.09 9.13 0.90
CA SER A 123 11.82 9.92 1.91
C SER A 123 13.12 10.55 1.40
N LYS A 124 13.72 9.99 0.34
CA LYS A 124 14.95 10.50 -0.28
C LYS A 124 14.68 11.63 -1.27
N SER A 125 13.45 11.77 -1.77
CA SER A 125 13.05 12.89 -2.61
C SER A 125 12.79 14.12 -1.74
N ASN A 126 13.65 15.14 -1.86
CA ASN A 126 13.51 16.40 -1.10
C ASN A 126 12.13 17.05 -1.31
N THR A 127 11.59 16.97 -2.53
CA THR A 127 10.27 17.50 -2.85
C THR A 127 9.16 16.74 -2.12
N MET A 128 9.19 15.41 -2.14
CA MET A 128 8.20 14.58 -1.45
C MET A 128 8.29 14.73 0.08
N LYS A 129 9.51 14.77 0.61
CA LYS A 129 9.75 15.04 2.03
C LYS A 129 9.17 16.41 2.43
N ARG A 130 9.45 17.45 1.64
CA ARG A 130 8.91 18.79 1.90
C ARG A 130 7.39 18.83 1.80
N PHE A 131 6.81 18.07 0.88
CA PHE A 131 5.37 17.94 0.74
C PHE A 131 4.73 17.33 2.01
N GLY A 132 5.28 16.23 2.53
CA GLY A 132 4.85 15.65 3.81
C GLY A 132 4.97 16.62 4.99
N GLU A 133 6.07 17.38 5.06
CA GLU A 133 6.27 18.44 6.07
C GLU A 133 5.19 19.52 6.00
N ILE A 134 4.86 20.00 4.80
CA ILE A 134 3.84 21.03 4.60
C ILE A 134 2.47 20.53 5.08
N ILE A 135 2.09 19.31 4.69
CA ILE A 135 0.82 18.69 5.12
C ILE A 135 0.76 18.61 6.65
N TYR A 136 1.80 18.07 7.28
CA TYR A 136 1.84 17.88 8.73
C TYR A 136 1.89 19.20 9.53
N GLN A 137 2.66 20.18 9.07
CA GLN A 137 2.77 21.50 9.71
C GLN A 137 1.45 22.28 9.64
N ASN A 138 0.71 22.15 8.54
CA ASN A 138 -0.56 22.83 8.33
C ASN A 138 -1.78 21.95 8.62
N ARG A 139 -1.61 20.88 9.39
CA ARG A 139 -2.63 19.85 9.62
C ARG A 139 -3.98 20.39 10.08
N GLU A 140 -4.00 21.41 10.94
CA GLU A 140 -5.26 21.99 11.46
C GLU A 140 -6.12 22.69 10.41
N ARG A 141 -5.57 22.94 9.21
CA ARG A 141 -6.23 23.65 8.10
C ARG A 141 -6.11 22.91 6.77
N THR A 142 -5.67 21.66 6.81
CA THR A 142 -5.41 20.83 5.64
C THR A 142 -6.31 19.59 5.67
N ALA A 143 -6.97 19.31 4.55
CA ALA A 143 -7.57 18.00 4.29
C ALA A 143 -6.85 17.33 3.11
N VAL A 144 -6.72 16.00 3.17
CA VAL A 144 -6.13 15.21 2.09
C VAL A 144 -7.18 14.24 1.57
N LEU A 145 -7.46 14.31 0.28
CA LEU A 145 -8.27 13.34 -0.44
C LEU A 145 -7.35 12.61 -1.42
N THR A 146 -7.17 11.30 -1.23
CA THR A 146 -6.25 10.49 -2.05
C THR A 146 -6.94 9.31 -2.71
N PHE A 147 -6.58 9.09 -3.97
CA PHE A 147 -6.97 7.91 -4.76
C PHE A 147 -5.82 6.91 -4.91
N ASN A 148 -4.70 7.12 -4.21
CA ASN A 148 -3.54 6.24 -4.31
C ASN A 148 -3.81 4.87 -3.67
N TYR A 149 -3.26 3.85 -4.30
CA TYR A 149 -3.26 2.47 -3.82
C TYR A 149 -2.18 2.21 -2.75
N ASP A 150 -1.10 2.99 -2.77
CA ASP A 150 0.02 2.91 -1.82
C ASP A 150 -0.18 3.76 -0.56
N CYS A 151 0.79 3.68 0.36
CA CYS A 151 0.83 4.43 1.62
C CYS A 151 1.93 5.51 1.64
N ILE A 152 2.40 5.98 0.48
CA ILE A 152 3.57 6.86 0.39
C ILE A 152 3.32 8.20 1.09
N VAL A 153 2.14 8.79 0.88
CA VAL A 153 1.79 10.09 1.49
C VAL A 153 1.71 9.95 3.01
N GLU A 154 1.10 8.87 3.50
CA GLU A 154 1.01 8.53 4.91
C GLU A 154 2.40 8.35 5.53
N ALA A 155 3.30 7.62 4.86
CA ALA A 155 4.68 7.43 5.31
C ALA A 155 5.47 8.75 5.38
N LEU A 156 5.24 9.68 4.45
CA LEU A 156 5.86 11.01 4.47
C LEU A 156 5.34 11.87 5.63
N ILE A 157 4.04 11.76 5.96
CA ILE A 157 3.44 12.46 7.11
C ILE A 157 3.98 11.87 8.42
N GLU A 158 4.10 10.55 8.53
CA GLU A 158 4.74 9.87 9.67
C GLU A 158 6.15 10.40 9.90
N GLN A 159 6.98 10.43 8.86
CA GLN A 159 8.34 10.96 8.95
C GLN A 159 8.38 12.43 9.35
N ALA A 160 7.49 13.26 8.79
CA ALA A 160 7.36 14.67 9.16
C ALA A 160 6.96 14.86 10.63
N SER A 161 6.20 13.92 11.19
CA SER A 161 5.80 13.92 12.60
C SER A 161 6.93 13.56 13.56
N ARG A 162 8.03 13.01 13.05
CA ARG A 162 9.22 12.51 13.78
C ARG A 162 8.93 11.25 14.62
N PRO A 163 9.98 10.45 14.93
CA PRO A 163 9.83 9.29 15.79
C PRO A 163 9.26 9.65 17.15
N ASN A 164 8.43 8.76 17.68
CA ASN A 164 7.93 8.86 19.04
C ASN A 164 9.03 8.42 20.02
N ALA A 165 9.39 9.28 20.97
CA ALA A 165 10.40 8.98 21.96
C ALA A 165 9.93 7.99 23.04
N HIS A 166 8.61 7.81 23.18
CA HIS A 166 8.02 6.97 24.21
C HIS A 166 7.79 5.54 23.69
N ILE A 167 8.79 4.68 23.89
CA ILE A 167 8.69 3.24 23.58
C ILE A 167 8.14 2.50 24.81
N PRO A 168 7.01 1.78 24.70
CA PRO A 168 6.45 0.95 25.76
C PRO A 168 7.47 -0.03 26.35
N ARG A 169 7.37 -0.28 27.66
CA ARG A 169 8.29 -1.21 28.34
C ARG A 169 8.08 -2.65 27.86
N SER A 170 6.86 -3.00 27.46
CA SER A 170 6.55 -4.31 26.92
C SER A 170 7.35 -4.62 25.65
N LEU A 171 7.50 -3.64 24.75
CA LEU A 171 8.27 -3.78 23.50
C LEU A 171 9.79 -3.82 23.73
N GLN A 172 10.26 -3.32 24.87
CA GLN A 172 11.69 -3.42 25.26
C GLN A 172 12.05 -4.82 25.77
N ARG A 173 11.06 -5.63 26.16
CA ARG A 173 11.28 -7.01 26.62
C ARG A 173 11.29 -7.93 25.41
N GLN A 174 12.40 -8.64 25.19
CA GLN A 174 12.66 -9.47 23.99
C GLN A 174 11.67 -10.62 23.73
N THR A 175 10.68 -10.86 24.60
CA THR A 175 9.67 -11.92 24.42
C THR A 175 8.47 -11.42 23.63
N LEU A 176 8.66 -11.17 22.32
CA LEU A 176 7.57 -10.85 21.38
C LEU A 176 6.68 -12.06 21.03
N GLN A 177 6.85 -13.18 21.75
CA GLN A 177 6.13 -14.44 21.53
C GLN A 177 4.81 -14.54 22.31
N SER A 178 4.45 -13.56 23.15
CA SER A 178 3.15 -13.57 23.81
C SER A 178 2.05 -13.13 22.85
N ALA A 179 1.01 -13.96 22.74
CA ALA A 179 -0.22 -13.62 22.01
C ALA A 179 -1.01 -12.50 22.70
N GLU A 180 -0.78 -12.28 24.00
CA GLU A 180 -1.43 -11.21 24.74
C GLU A 180 -0.80 -9.85 24.38
N ILE A 181 -1.67 -8.88 24.08
CA ILE A 181 -1.27 -7.52 23.69
C ILE A 181 -1.37 -6.61 24.92
N PRO A 182 -0.24 -6.13 25.45
CA PRO A 182 -0.22 -5.23 26.59
C PRO A 182 -0.97 -3.93 26.32
N TYR A 183 -1.61 -3.39 27.36
CA TYR A 183 -2.42 -2.18 27.27
C TYR A 183 -1.60 -0.95 26.82
N ASP A 184 -0.32 -0.86 27.19
CA ASP A 184 0.59 0.22 26.77
C ASP A 184 1.00 0.14 25.29
N GLU A 185 0.88 -1.03 24.65
CA GLU A 185 1.10 -1.17 23.20
C GLU A 185 -0.10 -0.69 22.37
N LEU A 186 -1.32 -0.70 22.92
CA LEU A 186 -2.51 -0.29 22.19
C LEU A 186 -2.43 1.17 21.72
N ALA A 187 -1.80 2.04 22.51
CA ALA A 187 -1.64 3.45 22.18
C ALA A 187 -0.33 3.78 21.47
N TYR A 188 0.56 2.80 21.33
CA TYR A 188 1.88 3.03 20.80
C TYR A 188 1.85 3.24 19.28
N SER A 189 2.62 4.22 18.82
CA SER A 189 2.97 4.39 17.42
C SER A 189 4.43 4.75 17.33
N ALA A 190 5.12 4.24 16.31
CA ALA A 190 6.53 4.52 16.06
C ALA A 190 6.80 6.00 15.76
N TYR A 191 5.77 6.74 15.32
CA TYR A 191 5.82 8.16 15.00
C TYR A 191 4.83 8.94 15.86
N ASN A 192 5.01 10.26 15.99
CA ASN A 192 4.07 11.10 16.75
C ASN A 192 2.69 11.19 16.05
N TRP A 193 2.63 10.86 14.76
CA TRP A 193 1.41 10.69 14.00
C TRP A 193 1.09 9.20 13.82
N ASN A 194 -0.10 8.81 14.26
CA ASN A 194 -0.61 7.44 14.25
C ASN A 194 -1.61 7.27 13.11
N ARG A 195 -1.21 6.52 12.08
CA ARG A 195 -1.94 6.35 10.82
C ARG A 195 -3.39 5.84 11.00
N PRO A 196 -3.68 4.78 11.79
CA PRO A 196 -5.04 4.37 12.15
C PRO A 196 -5.98 5.46 12.70
N LEU A 197 -5.45 6.56 13.25
CA LEU A 197 -6.24 7.66 13.80
C LEU A 197 -6.56 8.76 12.76
N ALA A 198 -5.95 8.71 11.57
CA ALA A 198 -6.00 9.80 10.60
C ALA A 198 -7.15 9.74 9.59
N TYR A 199 -7.77 8.58 9.42
CA TYR A 199 -8.74 8.35 8.34
C TYR A 199 -10.15 8.86 8.60
N GLY A 200 -10.39 9.52 9.74
CA GLY A 200 -11.72 10.03 10.12
C GLY A 200 -12.78 8.94 10.38
N ILE A 201 -12.41 7.66 10.26
CA ILE A 201 -13.26 6.48 10.51
C ILE A 201 -12.58 5.56 11.54
N LYS A 202 -13.37 4.67 12.14
CA LYS A 202 -12.86 3.59 12.99
C LYS A 202 -12.82 2.28 12.21
N PHE A 203 -11.68 1.61 12.18
CA PHE A 203 -11.55 0.28 11.59
C PHE A 203 -12.10 -0.81 12.51
N ASN A 204 -12.55 -1.92 11.93
CA ASN A 204 -12.95 -3.11 12.69
C ASN A 204 -11.76 -3.86 13.29
N GLU A 205 -10.60 -3.79 12.62
CA GLU A 205 -9.35 -4.40 13.03
C GLU A 205 -8.22 -3.40 12.80
N VAL A 206 -7.27 -3.33 13.73
CA VAL A 206 -6.14 -2.39 13.68
C VAL A 206 -4.84 -3.17 13.87
N GLN A 207 -3.92 -3.00 12.93
CA GLN A 207 -2.56 -3.51 13.05
C GLN A 207 -1.75 -2.65 14.03
N LEU A 208 -1.04 -3.27 14.97
CA LEU A 208 -0.19 -2.60 15.94
C LEU A 208 1.23 -2.40 15.44
N HIS A 209 1.89 -1.36 15.95
CA HIS A 209 3.29 -1.03 15.66
C HIS A 209 4.25 -1.94 16.46
N ARG A 210 4.29 -3.23 16.11
CA ARG A 210 5.19 -4.24 16.71
C ARG A 210 6.22 -4.71 15.67
N ALA A 211 7.47 -4.88 16.09
CA ALA A 211 8.50 -5.48 15.24
C ALA A 211 8.29 -6.99 15.10
N GLY A 212 8.55 -7.56 13.91
CA GLY A 212 8.40 -8.99 13.65
C GLY A 212 7.03 -9.36 13.09
N VAL A 213 6.34 -10.32 13.73
CA VAL A 213 5.02 -10.78 13.28
C VAL A 213 3.99 -9.68 13.52
N SER A 214 3.23 -9.34 12.49
CA SER A 214 2.12 -8.39 12.58
C SER A 214 1.11 -8.84 13.63
N ALA A 215 0.79 -7.94 14.55
CA ALA A 215 -0.24 -8.15 15.57
C ALA A 215 -1.44 -7.27 15.24
N TYR A 216 -2.64 -7.85 15.35
CA TYR A 216 -3.90 -7.17 15.07
C TYR A 216 -4.78 -7.20 16.33
N VAL A 217 -5.54 -6.14 16.54
CA VAL A 217 -6.55 -6.03 17.61
C VAL A 217 -7.88 -5.63 17.02
N GLU A 218 -8.96 -6.01 17.71
CA GLU A 218 -10.27 -5.45 17.39
C GLU A 218 -10.25 -3.93 17.57
N GLY A 219 -10.89 -3.23 16.64
CA GLY A 219 -11.02 -1.77 16.69
C GLY A 219 -11.77 -1.31 17.94
N SER A 220 -12.76 -2.07 18.39
CA SER A 220 -13.48 -1.85 19.65
C SER A 220 -12.50 -1.68 20.83
N GLN A 221 -11.52 -2.57 20.92
CA GLN A 221 -10.45 -2.56 21.92
C GLN A 221 -9.51 -1.37 21.69
N PHE A 222 -9.00 -1.18 20.46
CA PHE A 222 -8.05 -0.10 20.14
C PHE A 222 -8.61 1.30 20.40
N TYR A 223 -9.83 1.59 19.95
CA TYR A 223 -10.48 2.91 20.09
C TYR A 223 -11.12 3.14 21.48
N SER A 224 -11.11 2.13 22.36
CA SER A 224 -11.49 2.32 23.77
C SER A 224 -10.39 3.01 24.58
N HIS A 225 -9.13 2.93 24.11
CA HIS A 225 -8.00 3.53 24.80
C HIS A 225 -8.09 5.08 24.79
N PRO A 226 -7.95 5.78 25.93
CA PRO A 226 -8.15 7.24 26.00
C PRO A 226 -7.28 8.08 25.07
N SER A 227 -6.07 7.59 24.75
CA SER A 227 -5.13 8.24 23.82
C SER A 227 -5.47 8.03 22.33
N ASN A 228 -6.28 7.02 21.99
CA ASN A 228 -6.58 6.64 20.60
C ASN A 228 -7.83 7.36 20.09
N LYS A 229 -7.74 8.69 20.05
CA LYS A 229 -8.80 9.54 19.49
C LYS A 229 -8.48 9.85 18.04
N LEU A 230 -9.50 9.76 17.19
CA LEU A 230 -9.37 10.17 15.79
C LEU A 230 -8.90 11.62 15.70
N TYR A 231 -8.00 11.88 14.78
CA TYR A 231 -7.52 13.23 14.55
C TYR A 231 -8.61 14.13 13.96
N SER A 232 -8.56 15.43 14.28
CA SER A 232 -9.52 16.41 13.80
C SER A 232 -9.34 16.74 12.31
N TRP A 233 -8.09 16.72 11.84
CA TRP A 233 -7.75 16.83 10.43
C TRP A 233 -7.93 15.49 9.72
N ARG A 234 -8.46 15.53 8.50
CA ARG A 234 -9.00 14.34 7.82
C ARG A 234 -8.17 13.99 6.61
N ILE A 235 -7.70 12.75 6.58
CA ILE A 235 -7.24 12.08 5.35
C ILE A 235 -8.35 11.13 4.93
N LEU A 236 -8.90 11.33 3.74
CA LEU A 236 -9.86 10.42 3.15
C LEU A 236 -9.18 9.69 1.99
N LYS A 237 -9.09 8.36 2.11
CA LYS A 237 -8.60 7.46 1.07
C LYS A 237 -9.81 6.82 0.41
N LEU A 238 -10.04 7.12 -0.88
CA LEU A 238 -11.27 6.72 -1.59
C LEU A 238 -11.14 5.41 -2.37
N HIS A 239 -9.93 4.83 -2.41
CA HIS A 239 -9.74 3.51 -2.97
C HIS A 239 -9.99 2.47 -1.84
N GLY A 240 -11.05 1.67 -2.01
CA GLY A 240 -11.68 0.87 -0.96
C GLY A 240 -11.26 -0.59 -0.85
N SER A 241 -10.13 -1.05 -1.40
CA SER A 241 -9.87 -2.49 -1.36
C SER A 241 -8.42 -2.96 -1.25
N LEU A 242 -7.41 -2.10 -1.34
CA LEU A 242 -6.03 -2.59 -1.40
C LEU A 242 -5.02 -1.69 -0.66
N ASN A 243 -5.10 -1.59 0.66
CA ASN A 243 -3.83 -1.49 1.39
C ASN A 243 -3.12 -2.83 1.14
N TRP A 244 -2.34 -2.90 0.07
CA TRP A 244 -1.48 -4.05 -0.26
C TRP A 244 -0.39 -4.30 0.79
N PHE A 245 -0.27 -3.38 1.76
CA PHE A 245 0.80 -3.25 2.74
C PHE A 245 0.19 -3.06 4.12
#